data_AF-X0PQE7-F1
#
_entry.id   AF-X0PQE7-F1
#
_cell.length_a   1.000
_cell.length_b   1.000
_cell.length_c   1.000
_cell.angle_alpha   90.00
_cell.angle_beta   90.00
_cell.angle_gamma   90.00
#
_symmetry.space_group_name_H-M   'P 1'
#
loop_
_entity.id
_entity.type
_entity.pdbx_description
1 polymer ?
#
loop_
_entity_poly.entity_id
_entity_poly.type
_entity_poly.pdbx_seq_one_letter_code
_entity_poly.pdbx_strand_id
1 'polypeptide(L)'
;MLLSLTIKAKLKLDNAADAAKFQVTSEQYRSACNHVSEYIFNNDFELSVIKIHKKLYRDLRQHFGLKSQLASSVIKTTVARYKTVQTQLRRKPMAYATGKKDKKGKEIYLKSLQRSALALETNPFPASAS
;
A
#
# COMPACT_ATOMS: atom_id res chain seq x y z
N MET A 1 32.11 0.42 13.70
CA MET A 1 31.52 -0.82 13.18
C MET A 1 30.20 -1.06 13.91
N LEU A 2 29.05 -0.94 13.23
CA LEU A 2 27.74 -1.18 13.88
C LEU A 2 27.51 -2.70 13.94
N LEU A 3 27.51 -3.28 15.15
CA LEU A 3 27.06 -4.65 15.35
C LEU A 3 25.54 -4.70 15.17
N SER A 4 25.06 -5.60 14.31
CA SER A 4 23.64 -5.92 14.18
C SER A 4 23.37 -7.30 14.77
N LEU A 5 22.54 -7.36 15.81
CA LEU A 5 22.10 -8.61 16.43
C LEU A 5 20.71 -8.97 15.87
N THR A 6 20.58 -10.16 15.29
CA THR A 6 19.31 -10.67 14.76
C THR A 6 18.90 -11.93 15.51
N ILE A 7 17.71 -11.91 16.12
CA ILE A 7 17.13 -13.04 16.84
C ILE A 7 15.94 -13.57 16.03
N LYS A 8 15.89 -14.88 15.80
CA LYS A 8 14.76 -15.58 15.16
C LYS A 8 13.96 -16.30 16.24
N ALA A 9 12.68 -15.97 16.37
CA ALA A 9 11.75 -16.65 17.27
C ALA A 9 10.64 -17.33 16.46
N LYS A 10 10.24 -18.53 16.87
CA LYS A 10 9.12 -19.26 16.28
C LYS A 10 7.97 -19.27 17.29
N LEU A 11 6.83 -18.69 16.92
CA LEU A 11 5.62 -18.75 17.73
C LEU A 11 4.91 -20.09 17.48
N LYS A 12 4.60 -20.83 18.55
CA LYS A 12 3.67 -21.95 18.52
C LYS A 12 2.42 -21.55 19.30
N LEU A 13 1.25 -21.69 18.68
CA LEU A 13 -0.03 -21.34 19.26
C LEU A 13 -0.77 -22.65 19.53
N ASP A 14 -0.61 -23.19 20.73
CA ASP A 14 -1.22 -24.47 21.12
C ASP A 14 -2.66 -24.29 21.64
N ASN A 15 -3.04 -23.05 21.97
CA ASN A 15 -4.36 -22.68 22.48
C ASN A 15 -5.22 -21.98 21.41
N ALA A 16 -6.43 -22.48 21.18
CA ALA A 16 -7.38 -21.94 20.20
C ALA A 16 -7.74 -20.46 20.47
N ALA A 17 -7.84 -20.06 21.74
CA ALA A 17 -8.16 -18.68 22.09
C ALA A 17 -7.05 -17.69 21.69
N ASP A 18 -5.79 -18.09 21.77
CA ASP A 18 -4.65 -17.25 21.39
C ASP A 18 -4.46 -17.20 19.88
N ALA A 19 -4.78 -18.30 19.18
CA ALA A 19 -4.88 -18.31 17.72
C ALA A 19 -5.95 -17.33 17.21
N ALA A 20 -7.13 -17.29 17.84
CA ALA A 20 -8.19 -16.35 17.48
C ALA A 20 -7.75 -14.89 17.69
N LYS A 21 -7.11 -14.55 18.82
CA LYS A 21 -6.57 -13.19 19.05
C LYS A 21 -5.52 -12.80 18.01
N PHE A 22 -4.67 -13.74 17.62
CA PHE A 22 -3.65 -13.51 16.59
C PHE A 22 -4.30 -13.26 15.22
N GLN A 23 -5.34 -14.02 14.87
CA GLN A 23 -6.09 -13.82 13.65
C GLN A 23 -6.74 -12.42 13.61
N VAL A 24 -7.44 -12.03 14.68
CA VAL A 24 -8.04 -10.68 14.78
C VAL A 24 -6.97 -9.59 14.62
N THR A 25 -5.82 -9.75 15.27
CA THR A 25 -4.71 -8.79 15.13
C THR A 25 -4.18 -8.73 13.70
N SER A 26 -4.10 -9.87 13.01
CA SER A 26 -3.65 -9.97 11.62
C SER A 26 -4.65 -9.32 10.66
N GLU A 27 -5.95 -9.48 10.90
CA GLU A 27 -7.01 -8.82 10.15
C GLU A 27 -6.95 -7.30 10.33
N GLN A 28 -6.77 -6.82 11.57
CA GLN A 28 -6.58 -5.39 11.83
C GLN A 28 -5.32 -4.84 11.15
N TYR A 29 -4.22 -5.60 11.15
CA TYR A 29 -3.01 -5.23 10.41
C TYR A 29 -3.27 -5.11 8.90
N ARG A 30 -4.04 -6.04 8.32
CA ARG A 30 -4.43 -6.00 6.90
C ARG A 30 -5.30 -4.78 6.60
N SER A 31 -6.30 -4.50 7.42
CA SER A 31 -7.18 -3.34 7.26
C SER A 31 -6.41 -2.03 7.41
N ALA A 32 -5.47 -1.94 8.34
CA ALA A 32 -4.58 -0.79 8.47
C ALA A 32 -3.69 -0.59 7.24
N CYS A 33 -3.14 -1.67 6.67
CA CYS A 33 -2.39 -1.58 5.40
C CYS A 33 -3.26 -1.00 4.28
N ASN A 34 -4.51 -1.47 4.16
CA ASN A 34 -5.43 -0.96 3.14
C ASN A 34 -5.73 0.53 3.34
N HIS A 35 -5.95 0.97 4.58
CA HIS A 35 -6.20 2.38 4.89
C HIS A 35 -5.00 3.28 4.56
N VAL A 36 -3.77 2.84 4.87
CA VAL A 36 -2.56 3.57 4.45
C VAL A 36 -2.42 3.57 2.92
N SER A 37 -2.77 2.46 2.26
CA SER A 37 -2.75 2.33 0.80
C SER A 37 -3.69 3.34 0.14
N GLU A 38 -4.91 3.49 0.67
CA GLU A 38 -5.91 4.45 0.23
C GLU A 38 -5.42 5.89 0.42
N TYR A 39 -4.86 6.23 1.58
CA TYR A 39 -4.26 7.54 1.80
C TYR A 39 -3.15 7.84 0.78
N ILE A 40 -2.23 6.91 0.55
CA ILE A 40 -1.15 7.09 -0.43
C ILE A 40 -1.73 7.33 -1.84
N PHE A 41 -2.76 6.56 -2.21
CA PHE A 41 -3.40 6.68 -3.51
C PHE A 41 -4.08 8.05 -3.71
N ASN A 42 -4.76 8.55 -2.67
CA ASN A 42 -5.49 9.82 -2.73
C ASN A 42 -4.59 11.06 -2.56
N ASN A 43 -3.34 10.90 -2.09
CA ASN A 43 -2.39 11.99 -1.86
C ASN A 43 -1.19 11.91 -2.83
N ASP A 44 -1.49 11.81 -4.12
CA ASP A 44 -0.50 11.85 -5.22
C ASP A 44 0.66 10.86 -5.10
N PHE A 45 0.42 9.69 -4.49
CA PHE A 45 1.45 8.69 -4.20
C PHE A 45 2.62 9.26 -3.40
N GLU A 46 2.37 10.06 -2.36
CA GLU A 46 3.42 10.55 -1.48
C GLU A 46 4.11 9.41 -0.70
N LEU A 47 5.25 8.91 -1.19
CA LEU A 47 5.97 7.75 -0.61
C LEU A 47 6.94 8.12 0.52
N SER A 48 6.69 9.23 1.22
CA SER A 48 7.51 9.66 2.36
C SER A 48 6.98 9.05 3.67
N VAL A 49 7.73 8.08 4.21
CA VAL A 49 7.40 7.40 5.46
C VAL A 49 7.17 8.40 6.60
N ILE A 50 7.99 9.45 6.70
CA ILE A 50 7.90 10.45 7.79
C ILE A 50 6.59 11.23 7.71
N LYS A 51 6.19 11.65 6.50
CA LYS A 51 4.96 12.43 6.31
C LYS A 51 3.72 11.58 6.58
N ILE A 52 3.68 10.36 6.03
CA ILE A 52 2.59 9.41 6.28
C ILE A 52 2.50 9.08 7.77
N HIS A 53 3.63 8.87 8.45
CA HIS A 53 3.65 8.59 9.88
C HIS A 53 3.08 9.75 10.69
N LYS A 54 3.51 10.99 10.42
CA LYS A 54 2.96 12.17 11.12
C LYS A 54 1.45 12.32 10.96
N LYS A 55 0.88 11.92 9.82
CA LYS A 55 -0.55 12.04 9.52
C LYS A 55 -1.36 10.87 10.07
N LEU A 56 -0.99 9.64 9.72
CA LEU A 56 -1.81 8.45 9.99
C LEU A 56 -1.46 7.72 11.28
N TYR A 57 -0.32 8.00 11.94
CA TYR A 57 0.08 7.21 13.11
C TYR A 57 -0.94 7.27 14.27
N ARG A 58 -1.57 8.43 14.49
CA ARG A 58 -2.62 8.56 15.51
C ARG A 58 -3.86 7.75 15.15
N ASP A 59 -4.34 7.88 13.92
CA ASP A 59 -5.50 7.16 13.40
C ASP A 59 -5.29 5.65 13.43
N LEU A 60 -4.09 5.18 13.05
CA LEU A 60 -3.73 3.76 13.09
C LEU A 60 -3.76 3.17 14.51
N ARG A 61 -3.42 3.95 15.53
CA ARG A 61 -3.47 3.47 16.93
C ARG A 61 -4.86 3.55 17.51
N GLN A 62 -5.64 4.57 17.17
CA GLN A 62 -6.96 4.79 17.72
C GLN A 62 -8.03 3.92 17.05
N HIS A 63 -8.01 3.79 15.73
CA HIS A 63 -9.07 3.09 14.97
C HIS A 63 -8.82 1.59 14.84
N PHE A 64 -7.57 1.16 14.67
CA PHE A 64 -7.22 -0.25 14.45
C PHE A 64 -6.67 -0.93 15.71
N GLY A 65 -6.53 -0.19 16.82
CA GLY A 65 -5.99 -0.72 18.08
C GLY A 65 -4.54 -1.24 17.97
N LEU A 66 -3.78 -0.81 16.96
CA LEU A 66 -2.46 -1.36 16.70
C LEU A 66 -1.43 -0.88 17.73
N LYS A 67 -0.58 -1.82 18.17
CA LYS A 67 0.61 -1.49 18.96
C LYS A 67 1.58 -0.64 18.13
N SER A 68 2.39 0.18 18.79
CA SER A 68 3.33 1.14 18.17
C SER A 68 4.22 0.52 17.10
N GLN A 69 4.72 -0.69 17.35
CA GLN A 69 5.58 -1.42 16.43
C GLN A 69 4.82 -1.86 15.18
N LEU A 70 3.58 -2.35 15.32
CA LEU A 70 2.75 -2.75 14.19
C LEU A 70 2.33 -1.54 13.36
N ALA A 71 1.85 -0.47 13.98
CA ALA A 71 1.48 0.76 13.28
C ALA A 71 2.65 1.33 12.45
N SER A 72 3.86 1.33 13.03
CA SER A 72 5.07 1.76 12.32
C SER A 72 5.46 0.79 11.20
N SER A 73 5.27 -0.52 11.40
CA SER A 73 5.52 -1.54 10.38
C SER A 73 4.56 -1.41 9.19
N VAL A 74 3.25 -1.23 9.43
CA VAL A 74 2.23 -1.04 8.39
C VAL A 74 2.65 0.05 7.41
N ILE A 75 3.02 1.23 7.94
CA ILE A 75 3.43 2.37 7.12
C ILE A 75 4.67 2.02 6.30
N LYS A 76 5.72 1.47 6.95
CA LYS A 76 6.98 1.12 6.27
C LYS A 76 6.77 0.09 5.17
N THR A 77 6.03 -0.99 5.47
CA THR A 77 5.75 -2.07 4.53
C THR A 77 4.97 -1.55 3.34
N THR A 78 3.89 -0.79 3.57
CA THR A 78 3.05 -0.25 2.49
C THR A 78 3.87 0.65 1.56
N VAL A 79 4.60 1.61 2.12
CA VAL A 79 5.46 2.51 1.33
C VAL A 79 6.53 1.74 0.54
N ALA A 80 7.17 0.74 1.14
CA ALA A 80 8.17 -0.08 0.46
C ALA A 80 7.56 -0.81 -0.76
N ARG A 81 6.36 -1.38 -0.61
CA ARG A 81 5.66 -2.06 -1.71
C ARG A 81 5.37 -1.12 -2.86
N TYR A 82 4.89 0.10 -2.58
CA TYR A 82 4.67 1.11 -3.62
C TYR A 82 5.97 1.52 -4.33
N LYS A 83 7.07 1.71 -3.59
CA LYS A 83 8.39 2.00 -4.19
C LYS A 83 8.90 0.87 -5.08
N THR A 84 8.67 -0.37 -4.67
CA THR A 84 8.99 -1.55 -5.48
C THR A 84 8.18 -1.55 -6.77
N VAL A 85 6.86 -1.33 -6.71
CA VAL A 85 6.01 -1.24 -7.90
C VAL A 85 6.47 -0.11 -8.82
N GLN A 86 6.75 1.08 -8.29
CA GLN A 86 7.27 2.20 -9.07
C GLN A 86 8.59 1.85 -9.79
N THR A 87 9.48 1.13 -9.11
CA THR A 87 10.75 0.66 -9.70
C THR A 87 10.53 -0.39 -10.78
N GLN A 88 9.61 -1.33 -10.56
CA GLN A 88 9.25 -2.33 -11.56
C GLN A 88 8.65 -1.68 -12.81
N LEU A 89 7.73 -0.73 -12.64
CA LEU A 89 7.14 0.01 -13.75
C LEU A 89 8.18 0.85 -14.50
N ARG A 90 9.17 1.43 -13.80
CA ARG A 90 10.30 2.14 -14.44
C ARG A 90 11.17 1.20 -15.28
N ARG A 91 11.38 -0.03 -14.82
CA ARG A 91 12.18 -1.04 -15.54
C ARG A 91 11.43 -1.66 -16.73
N LYS A 92 10.15 -1.95 -16.55
CA LYS A 92 9.26 -2.52 -17.57
C LYS A 92 7.96 -1.72 -17.60
N PRO A 93 7.90 -0.64 -18.40
CA PRO A 93 6.72 0.19 -18.51
C PRO A 93 5.56 -0.65 -19.03
N MET A 94 4.48 -0.73 -18.26
CA MET A 94 3.25 -1.36 -18.72
C MET A 94 2.45 -0.33 -19.53
N ALA A 95 1.99 -0.75 -20.70
CA ALA A 95 1.14 0.03 -21.58
C ALA A 95 -0.29 -0.48 -21.45
N TYR A 96 -1.21 0.39 -21.08
CA TYR A 96 -2.63 0.06 -20.98
C TYR A 96 -3.38 0.69 -22.14
N ALA A 97 -4.17 -0.11 -22.87
CA ALA A 97 -5.01 0.41 -23.94
C ALA A 97 -6.05 1.37 -23.33
N THR A 98 -6.10 2.59 -23.85
CA THR A 98 -6.92 3.66 -23.26
C THR A 98 -8.37 3.65 -23.77
N GLY A 99 -8.73 2.69 -24.64
CA GLY A 99 -10.01 2.67 -25.36
C GLY A 99 -10.19 3.81 -26.38
N LYS A 100 -9.26 4.77 -26.43
CA LYS A 100 -9.25 5.90 -27.37
C LYS A 100 -8.36 5.58 -28.57
N LYS A 101 -8.82 5.98 -29.76
CA LYS A 101 -8.05 5.88 -31.01
C LYS A 101 -7.50 7.26 -31.40
N ASP A 102 -6.31 7.29 -31.95
CA ASP A 102 -5.73 8.51 -32.52
C ASP A 102 -6.45 8.91 -33.81
N LYS A 103 -6.09 10.08 -34.38
CA LYS A 103 -6.65 10.57 -35.64
C LYS A 103 -6.35 9.67 -36.85
N LYS A 104 -5.49 8.66 -36.70
CA LYS A 104 -5.12 7.65 -37.71
C LYS A 104 -5.73 6.27 -37.39
N GLY A 105 -6.63 6.17 -36.41
CA GLY A 105 -7.32 4.93 -36.02
C GLY A 105 -6.51 3.97 -35.14
N LYS A 106 -5.30 4.35 -34.71
CA LYS A 106 -4.44 3.52 -33.85
C LYS A 106 -4.81 3.69 -32.37
N GLU A 107 -4.82 2.61 -31.61
CA GLU A 107 -5.08 2.68 -30.17
C GLU A 107 -4.01 3.51 -29.43
N ILE A 108 -4.48 4.41 -28.58
CA ILE A 108 -3.64 5.19 -27.68
C ILE A 108 -3.39 4.33 -26.44
N TYR A 109 -2.14 4.21 -26.02
CA TYR A 109 -1.75 3.47 -24.82
C TYR A 109 -1.23 4.43 -23.74
N LEU A 110 -1.78 4.36 -22.53
CA LEU A 110 -1.22 5.04 -21.36
C LEU A 110 -0.04 4.23 -20.81
N LYS A 111 1.11 4.90 -20.65
CA LYS A 111 2.25 4.32 -19.93
C LYS A 111 2.06 4.51 -18.44
N SER A 112 2.30 3.45 -17.68
CA SER A 112 2.10 3.38 -16.22
C SER A 112 2.80 4.46 -15.38
N LEU A 113 3.85 5.11 -15.91
CA LEU A 113 4.58 6.20 -15.24
C LEU A 113 3.95 7.59 -15.40
N GLN A 114 2.93 7.74 -16.26
CA GLN A 114 2.38 9.05 -16.60
C GLN A 114 1.14 9.41 -15.74
N ARG A 115 0.64 8.47 -14.93
CA ARG A 115 -0.61 8.64 -14.17
C ARG A 115 -0.52 9.64 -13.02
N SER A 116 0.68 9.98 -12.53
CA SER A 116 0.84 11.07 -11.54
C SER A 116 0.56 12.46 -12.12
N ALA A 117 0.45 12.60 -13.45
CA ALA A 117 0.10 13.86 -14.11
C ALA A 117 -1.33 13.87 -14.67
N LEU A 118 -2.06 12.75 -14.62
CA LEU A 118 -3.39 12.59 -15.25
C LEU A 118 -4.52 12.31 -14.26
N ALA A 119 -4.27 12.40 -12.95
CA ALA A 119 -5.28 12.14 -11.91
C ALA A 119 -6.35 13.24 -11.76
N LEU A 120 -6.35 14.26 -12.61
CA LEU A 120 -7.42 15.27 -12.65
C LEU A 120 -8.56 14.96 -13.62
N GLU A 121 -8.44 13.94 -14.47
CA GLU A 121 -9.57 13.53 -15.31
C GLU A 121 -9.69 12.00 -15.37
N THR A 122 -10.85 11.51 -14.93
CA THR A 122 -11.36 10.12 -14.99
C THR A 122 -10.93 9.18 -13.86
N ASN A 123 -11.77 9.15 -12.82
CA ASN A 123 -12.14 7.91 -12.14
C ASN A 123 -12.52 6.86 -13.20
N PRO A 124 -11.90 5.67 -13.17
CA PRO A 124 -12.73 4.50 -12.94
C PRO A 124 -11.97 3.45 -12.11
N PHE A 125 -12.45 3.16 -10.91
CA PHE A 125 -12.38 1.80 -10.39
C PHE A 125 -13.82 1.28 -10.37
N PRO A 126 -14.14 0.17 -11.06
CA PRO A 126 -15.46 -0.42 -10.96
C PRO A 126 -15.67 -0.88 -9.53
N ALA A 127 -16.79 -0.47 -8.95
CA ALA A 127 -17.30 -1.02 -7.71
C ALA A 127 -17.22 -2.56 -7.81
N SER A 128 -16.49 -3.18 -6.88
CA SER A 128 -16.55 -4.61 -6.68
C SER A 128 -18.00 -4.95 -6.36
N ALA A 129 -18.68 -5.58 -7.32
CA ALA A 129 -19.94 -6.25 -7.08
C ALA A 129 -19.70 -7.37 -6.04
N SER A 130 -20.38 -7.24 -4.92
CA SER A 130 -20.80 -8.32 -4.02
C SER A 130 -22.02 -7.83 -3.27
#